data_AF-A0A2T4ZCX2-F1
#
_entry.id   AF-A0A2T4ZCX2-F1
#
_cell.length_a   1.000
_cell.length_b   1.000
_cell.length_c   1.000
_cell.angle_alpha   90.00
_cell.angle_beta   90.00
_cell.angle_gamma   90.00
#
_symmetry.space_group_name_H-M   'P 1'
#
loop_
_entity.id
_entity.type
_entity.pdbx_description
1 polymer ?
#
loop_
_entity_poly.entity_id
_entity_poly.type
_entity_poly.pdbx_seq_one_letter_code
_entity_poly.pdbx_strand_id
1 'polypeptide(L)'
;MNGNLRNPIQVGVCGWGDHDLYPAGTPSREKLAVYAGHFPVVEVDSSYHAIQPPERMARWAQETPADFRFVVKAYREMTGHGRKAGAPARSMKEIFSDFERSLTPMAEIGKLALVLFQFPPWYDCQKKHVQYIRRCREAYPDWTVAVEFRHQSWFRPEYREQTLRFLEKEQLVHVICDEPQAGEGCVPIVSTATHPEQALIRFHGRNHSGWTASGRSNEEWRQVRYAYRYSREELVEWVSRIQDLKEQSRQVTLLFNNNSQGDAVDSARLMMELLGVTMEGLAPRQMDMF
;
A
#
# COMPACT_ATOMS: atom_id res chain seq x y z
N MET A 1 10.61 19.47 13.37
CA MET A 1 9.66 20.56 13.05
C MET A 1 8.25 20.04 13.33
N ASN A 2 7.63 20.48 14.42
CA ASN A 2 6.24 20.16 14.77
C ASN A 2 5.29 21.04 13.93
N GLY A 3 5.20 20.75 12.63
CA GLY A 3 4.11 21.24 11.80
C GLY A 3 2.94 20.27 11.90
N ASN A 4 1.73 20.77 12.18
CA ASN A 4 0.52 19.98 12.03
C ASN A 4 0.50 19.38 10.61
N LEU A 5 0.27 18.07 10.52
CA LEU A 5 0.09 17.43 9.22
C LEU A 5 -1.17 18.00 8.57
N ARG A 6 -1.04 18.40 7.30
CA ARG A 6 -2.18 18.84 6.49
C ARG A 6 -3.27 17.76 6.41
N ASN A 7 -2.87 16.50 6.30
CA ASN A 7 -3.77 15.35 6.31
C ASN A 7 -3.28 14.32 7.35
N PRO A 8 -3.73 14.39 8.62
CA PRO A 8 -3.36 13.43 9.66
C PRO A 8 -3.93 12.03 9.40
N ILE A 9 -5.04 11.94 8.68
CA ILE A 9 -5.56 10.72 8.06
C ILE A 9 -5.55 10.98 6.55
N GLN A 10 -4.89 10.11 5.78
CA GLN A 10 -4.86 10.19 4.32
C GLN A 10 -5.55 8.98 3.71
N VAL A 11 -6.32 9.22 2.65
CA VAL A 11 -7.03 8.17 1.93
C VAL A 11 -6.59 8.19 0.47
N GLY A 12 -6.33 7.02 -0.07
CA GLY A 12 -6.05 6.82 -1.49
C GLY A 12 -6.41 5.42 -1.94
N VAL A 13 -6.06 5.10 -3.18
CA VAL A 13 -6.26 3.79 -3.79
C VAL A 13 -4.95 3.23 -4.32
N CYS A 14 -4.97 1.95 -4.70
CA CYS A 14 -3.82 1.30 -5.31
C CYS A 14 -3.81 1.52 -6.83
N GLY A 15 -2.75 2.15 -7.35
CA GLY A 15 -2.65 2.56 -8.74
C GLY A 15 -3.58 3.71 -9.13
N TRP A 16 -3.32 4.31 -10.29
CA TRP A 16 -4.08 5.44 -10.86
C TRP A 16 -4.48 5.19 -12.33
N GLY A 17 -4.36 3.96 -12.83
CA GLY A 17 -4.60 3.66 -14.24
C GLY A 17 -6.09 3.48 -14.55
N ASP A 18 -6.79 2.75 -13.70
CA ASP A 18 -8.03 2.04 -14.06
C ASP A 18 -9.17 2.40 -13.09
N HIS A 19 -9.46 3.70 -12.98
CA HIS A 19 -10.51 4.23 -12.11
C HIS A 19 -11.46 5.15 -12.88
N ASP A 20 -12.70 5.24 -12.41
CA ASP A 20 -13.70 6.17 -12.93
C ASP A 20 -13.52 7.59 -12.34
N LEU A 21 -12.33 8.14 -12.58
CA LEU A 21 -11.92 9.48 -12.15
C LEU A 21 -11.60 10.39 -13.34
N TYR A 22 -11.46 9.82 -14.53
CA TYR A 22 -10.84 10.49 -15.66
C TYR A 22 -11.91 10.84 -16.70
N PRO A 23 -11.99 12.10 -17.13
CA PRO A 23 -12.81 12.46 -18.29
C PRO A 23 -12.56 11.53 -19.47
N ALA A 24 -13.61 11.27 -20.26
CA ALA A 24 -13.52 10.40 -21.42
C ALA A 24 -12.40 10.86 -22.36
N GLY A 25 -11.51 9.94 -22.74
CA GLY A 25 -10.36 10.24 -23.60
C GLY A 25 -9.10 10.75 -22.89
N THR A 26 -9.10 10.87 -21.55
CA THR A 26 -7.90 11.26 -20.80
C THR A 26 -6.72 10.33 -21.11
N PRO A 27 -5.60 10.84 -21.65
CA PRO A 27 -4.42 10.03 -21.96
C PRO A 27 -3.83 9.41 -20.68
N SER A 28 -3.35 8.16 -20.76
CA SER A 28 -2.78 7.45 -19.59
C SER A 28 -1.64 8.21 -18.90
N ARG A 29 -0.89 9.03 -19.65
CA ARG A 29 0.20 9.86 -19.10
C ARG A 29 -0.30 11.03 -18.23
N GLU A 30 -1.55 11.47 -18.41
CA GLU A 30 -2.15 12.60 -17.69
C GLU A 30 -2.98 12.15 -16.48
N LYS A 31 -3.33 10.85 -16.42
CA LYS A 31 -4.15 10.29 -15.34
C LYS A 31 -3.58 10.53 -13.93
N LEU A 32 -2.26 10.55 -13.75
CA LEU A 32 -1.67 10.82 -12.43
C LEU A 32 -1.95 12.26 -11.96
N ALA A 33 -1.84 13.24 -12.87
CA ALA A 33 -2.13 14.64 -12.54
C ALA A 33 -3.60 14.83 -12.17
N VAL A 34 -4.51 14.20 -12.93
CA VAL A 34 -5.96 14.20 -12.62
C VAL A 34 -6.23 13.49 -11.29
N TYR A 35 -5.64 12.32 -11.06
CA TYR A 35 -5.75 11.56 -9.82
C TYR A 35 -5.36 12.40 -8.59
N ALA A 36 -4.29 13.17 -8.69
CA ALA A 36 -3.80 14.01 -7.61
C ALA A 36 -4.77 15.16 -7.24
N GLY A 37 -5.81 15.41 -8.03
CA GLY A 37 -6.92 16.29 -7.70
C GLY A 37 -8.01 15.65 -6.82
N HIS A 38 -7.93 14.33 -6.60
CA HIS A 38 -8.90 13.56 -5.81
C HIS A 38 -8.32 13.01 -4.50
N PHE A 39 -7.09 12.53 -4.52
CA PHE A 39 -6.45 11.89 -3.37
C PHE A 39 -5.01 12.41 -3.17
N PRO A 40 -4.52 12.58 -1.92
CA PRO A 40 -3.17 13.06 -1.64
C PRO A 40 -2.13 11.94 -1.60
N VAL A 41 -2.53 10.68 -1.77
CA VAL A 41 -1.65 9.51 -1.67
C VAL A 41 -2.07 8.43 -2.68
N VAL A 42 -1.10 7.66 -3.16
CA VAL A 42 -1.34 6.50 -4.02
C VAL A 42 -0.33 5.39 -3.75
N GLU A 43 -0.75 4.13 -3.91
CA GLU A 43 0.18 3.01 -4.02
C GLU A 43 0.68 2.85 -5.46
N VAL A 44 2.00 2.78 -5.64
CA VAL A 44 2.63 2.43 -6.91
C VAL A 44 2.82 0.92 -6.96
N ASP A 45 1.92 0.23 -7.67
CA ASP A 45 2.00 -1.22 -7.89
C ASP A 45 2.89 -1.62 -9.08
N SER A 46 3.11 -0.72 -10.05
CA SER A 46 3.92 -1.04 -11.24
C SER A 46 5.35 -1.44 -10.91
N SER A 47 5.90 -0.93 -9.79
CA SER A 47 7.23 -1.25 -9.28
C SER A 47 7.37 -2.70 -8.84
N TYR A 48 6.27 -3.38 -8.46
CA TYR A 48 6.27 -4.81 -8.20
C TYR A 48 6.61 -5.63 -9.44
N HIS A 49 6.17 -5.18 -10.62
CA HIS A 49 6.35 -5.88 -11.88
C HIS A 49 7.68 -5.57 -12.58
N ALA A 50 8.22 -4.38 -12.37
CA ALA A 50 9.51 -3.94 -12.90
C ALA A 50 10.07 -2.79 -12.05
N ILE A 51 11.38 -2.79 -11.79
CA ILE A 51 12.07 -1.61 -11.24
C ILE A 51 11.95 -0.48 -12.26
N GLN A 52 11.43 0.67 -11.84
CA GLN A 52 11.14 1.77 -12.76
C GLN A 52 12.41 2.57 -13.08
N PRO A 53 12.53 3.16 -14.27
CA PRO A 53 13.62 4.11 -14.53
C PRO A 53 13.55 5.30 -13.55
N PRO A 54 14.69 5.78 -13.01
CA PRO A 54 14.72 6.92 -12.08
C PRO A 54 14.02 8.17 -12.63
N GLU A 55 14.14 8.43 -13.93
CA GLU A 55 13.53 9.58 -14.62
C GLU A 55 12.00 9.50 -14.57
N ARG A 56 11.45 8.28 -14.59
CA ARG A 56 10.00 8.07 -14.47
C ARG A 56 9.52 8.36 -13.05
N MET A 57 10.26 7.92 -12.04
CA MET A 57 9.95 8.21 -10.63
C MET A 57 10.05 9.71 -10.34
N ALA A 58 11.08 10.38 -10.87
CA ALA A 58 11.23 11.83 -10.80
C ALA A 58 10.04 12.56 -11.44
N ARG A 59 9.62 12.13 -12.64
CA ARG A 59 8.49 12.72 -13.34
C ARG A 59 7.18 12.57 -12.56
N TRP A 60 6.86 11.37 -12.06
CA TRP A 60 5.66 11.17 -11.22
C TRP A 60 5.69 12.04 -9.97
N ALA A 61 6.85 12.20 -9.35
CA ALA A 61 7.01 13.11 -8.23
C ALA A 61 6.75 14.56 -8.66
N GLN A 62 7.22 15.03 -9.82
CA GLN A 62 7.03 16.40 -10.29
C GLN A 62 5.60 16.73 -10.73
N GLU A 63 4.88 15.74 -11.29
CA GLU A 63 3.50 15.92 -11.82
C GLU A 63 2.41 16.03 -10.74
N THR A 64 2.78 15.89 -9.46
CA THR A 64 1.84 15.90 -8.33
C THR A 64 2.07 17.11 -7.41
N PRO A 65 1.09 17.50 -6.57
CA PRO A 65 1.26 18.56 -5.57
C PRO A 65 2.37 18.28 -4.55
N ALA A 66 2.90 19.32 -3.90
CA ALA A 66 4.01 19.20 -2.94
C ALA A 66 3.72 18.23 -1.78
N ASP A 67 2.47 18.20 -1.30
CA ASP A 67 2.05 17.34 -0.19
C ASP A 67 1.62 15.93 -0.63
N PHE A 68 1.66 15.64 -1.93
CA PHE A 68 1.32 14.33 -2.46
C PHE A 68 2.39 13.30 -2.07
N ARG A 69 1.96 12.08 -1.75
CA ARG A 69 2.84 11.01 -1.26
C ARG A 69 2.64 9.72 -2.04
N PHE A 70 3.74 8.98 -2.22
CA PHE A 70 3.74 7.68 -2.90
C PHE A 70 4.12 6.57 -1.92
N VAL A 71 3.28 5.55 -1.87
CA VAL A 71 3.58 4.26 -1.24
C VAL A 71 4.11 3.35 -2.33
N VAL A 72 5.41 3.06 -2.35
CA VAL A 72 6.02 2.33 -3.49
C VAL A 72 6.21 0.87 -3.12
N LYS A 73 5.58 -0.02 -3.89
CA LYS A 73 5.71 -1.47 -3.65
C LYS A 73 7.06 -1.99 -4.10
N ALA A 74 7.70 -2.79 -3.25
CA ALA A 74 8.98 -3.42 -3.56
C ALA A 74 8.84 -4.37 -4.77
N TYR A 75 9.91 -4.43 -5.57
CA TYR A 75 9.97 -5.33 -6.72
C TYR A 75 9.83 -6.79 -6.28
N ARG A 76 9.09 -7.60 -7.05
CA ARG A 76 8.65 -8.94 -6.63
C ARG A 76 9.75 -9.93 -6.20
N GLU A 77 10.95 -9.82 -6.76
CA GLU A 77 12.09 -10.66 -6.34
C GLU A 77 12.54 -10.31 -4.92
N MET A 78 12.32 -9.07 -4.46
CA MET A 78 12.64 -8.62 -3.10
C MET A 78 11.64 -9.10 -2.05
N THR A 79 10.44 -9.53 -2.46
CA THR A 79 9.36 -9.89 -1.54
C THR A 79 9.10 -11.40 -1.44
N GLY A 80 10.00 -12.25 -1.98
CA GLY A 80 9.83 -13.70 -1.92
C GLY A 80 8.82 -14.28 -2.92
N HIS A 81 8.30 -13.46 -3.83
CA HIS A 81 7.47 -13.92 -4.95
C HIS A 81 8.29 -14.53 -6.09
N GLY A 82 9.61 -14.37 -6.05
CA GLY A 82 10.55 -14.92 -7.02
C GLY A 82 10.54 -14.16 -8.36
N ARG A 83 11.32 -14.68 -9.30
CA ARG A 83 11.51 -14.11 -10.63
C ARG A 83 10.42 -14.53 -11.62
N LYS A 84 10.19 -13.76 -12.68
CA LYS A 84 9.32 -14.19 -13.79
C LYS A 84 10.03 -15.30 -14.58
N ALA A 85 9.30 -16.27 -15.09
CA ALA A 85 9.87 -17.30 -15.95
C ALA A 85 10.60 -16.64 -17.14
N GLY A 86 11.82 -17.08 -17.43
CA GLY A 86 12.65 -16.56 -18.53
C GLY A 86 13.36 -15.23 -18.28
N ALA A 87 13.13 -14.54 -17.17
CA ALA A 87 13.89 -13.32 -16.86
C ALA A 87 15.34 -13.65 -16.44
N PRO A 88 16.32 -12.79 -16.78
CA PRO A 88 17.73 -13.05 -16.55
C PRO A 88 18.07 -13.13 -15.05
N ALA A 89 19.11 -13.91 -14.74
CA ALA A 89 19.62 -13.99 -13.37
C ALA A 89 20.35 -12.73 -12.93
N ARG A 90 19.94 -12.23 -11.75
CA ARG A 90 20.53 -11.08 -11.09
C ARG A 90 20.76 -11.42 -9.63
N SER A 91 21.82 -10.86 -9.04
CA SER A 91 22.05 -11.00 -7.60
C SER A 91 21.05 -10.14 -6.83
N MET A 92 20.69 -10.56 -5.61
CA MET A 92 19.83 -9.74 -4.75
C MET A 92 20.46 -8.37 -4.47
N LYS A 93 21.79 -8.30 -4.30
CA LYS A 93 22.51 -7.04 -4.08
C LYS A 93 22.27 -6.03 -5.20
N GLU A 94 22.36 -6.46 -6.46
CA GLU A 94 22.07 -5.60 -7.61
C GLU A 94 20.60 -5.18 -7.66
N ILE A 95 19.67 -6.08 -7.35
CA ILE A 95 18.23 -5.77 -7.33
C ILE A 95 17.93 -4.68 -6.30
N PHE A 96 18.46 -4.80 -5.08
CA PHE A 96 18.27 -3.81 -4.03
C PHE A 96 18.87 -2.45 -4.41
N SER A 97 20.08 -2.43 -4.99
CA SER A 97 20.75 -1.20 -5.45
C SER A 97 20.03 -0.55 -6.63
N ASP A 98 19.55 -1.32 -7.60
CA ASP A 98 18.74 -0.81 -8.71
C ASP A 98 17.43 -0.19 -8.22
N PHE A 99 16.77 -0.84 -7.26
CA PHE A 99 15.53 -0.33 -6.67
C PHE A 99 15.80 0.94 -5.88
N GLU A 100 16.93 1.02 -5.16
CA GLU A 100 17.35 2.25 -4.50
C GLU A 100 17.48 3.40 -5.50
N ARG A 101 18.30 3.23 -6.56
CA ARG A 101 18.49 4.25 -7.61
C ARG A 101 17.18 4.65 -8.28
N SER A 102 16.25 3.71 -8.44
CA SER A 102 14.92 3.97 -8.99
C SER A 102 14.15 5.00 -8.14
N LEU A 103 14.14 4.82 -6.82
CA LEU A 103 13.34 5.61 -5.89
C LEU A 103 14.02 6.91 -5.46
N THR A 104 15.36 6.99 -5.53
CA THR A 104 16.14 8.16 -5.06
C THR A 104 15.55 9.51 -5.51
N PRO A 105 15.22 9.75 -6.79
CA PRO A 105 14.71 11.07 -7.20
C PRO A 105 13.36 11.44 -6.56
N MET A 106 12.49 10.45 -6.29
CA MET A 106 11.22 10.66 -5.62
C MET A 106 11.41 10.89 -4.11
N ALA A 107 12.38 10.19 -3.51
CA ALA A 107 12.74 10.32 -2.10
C ALA A 107 13.40 11.67 -1.80
N GLU A 108 14.34 12.13 -2.63
CA GLU A 108 15.05 13.40 -2.47
C GLU A 108 14.11 14.62 -2.52
N ILE A 109 13.04 14.54 -3.31
CA ILE A 109 11.99 15.59 -3.38
C ILE A 109 10.96 15.43 -2.25
N GLY A 110 11.14 14.44 -1.37
CA GLY A 110 10.30 14.24 -0.17
C GLY A 110 8.93 13.64 -0.44
N LYS A 111 8.74 12.95 -1.58
CA LYS A 111 7.45 12.36 -1.98
C LYS A 111 7.32 10.87 -1.74
N LEU A 112 8.41 10.17 -1.47
CA LEU A 112 8.36 8.77 -1.03
C LEU A 112 7.82 8.72 0.40
N ALA A 113 6.61 8.18 0.59
CA ALA A 113 5.99 8.01 1.90
C ALA A 113 6.61 6.82 2.63
N LEU A 114 6.64 5.67 1.94
CA LEU A 114 7.18 4.41 2.43
C LEU A 114 7.47 3.44 1.27
N VAL A 115 8.33 2.47 1.54
CA VAL A 115 8.56 1.29 0.69
C VAL A 115 7.76 0.11 1.26
N LEU A 116 6.81 -0.39 0.48
CA LEU A 116 5.93 -1.49 0.87
C LEU A 116 6.51 -2.85 0.48
N PHE A 117 6.85 -3.66 1.49
CA PHE A 117 7.18 -5.07 1.35
C PHE A 117 5.98 -5.95 1.69
N GLN A 118 5.16 -6.24 0.69
CA GLN A 118 4.13 -7.26 0.78
C GLN A 118 4.73 -8.65 0.52
N PHE A 119 4.72 -9.50 1.54
CA PHE A 119 5.15 -10.89 1.43
C PHE A 119 3.99 -11.82 1.03
N PRO A 120 4.27 -12.94 0.32
CA PRO A 120 3.24 -13.84 -0.16
C PRO A 120 2.66 -14.73 0.95
N PRO A 121 1.53 -15.40 0.68
CA PRO A 121 0.89 -16.35 1.61
C PRO A 121 1.74 -17.55 2.05
N TRP A 122 2.87 -17.86 1.40
CA TRP A 122 3.81 -18.93 1.80
C TRP A 122 5.00 -18.42 2.61
N TYR A 123 5.00 -17.14 2.97
CA TYR A 123 6.04 -16.50 3.77
C TYR A 123 5.66 -16.58 5.25
N ASP A 124 5.85 -17.75 5.85
CA ASP A 124 5.45 -18.07 7.22
C ASP A 124 6.38 -17.47 8.29
N CYS A 125 5.96 -17.55 9.56
CA CYS A 125 6.71 -16.99 10.69
C CYS A 125 7.88 -17.90 11.06
N GLN A 126 9.00 -17.75 10.35
CA GLN A 126 10.24 -18.49 10.56
C GLN A 126 11.44 -17.57 10.77
N LYS A 127 12.44 -18.05 11.52
CA LYS A 127 13.68 -17.31 11.79
C LYS A 127 14.35 -16.77 10.52
N LYS A 128 14.38 -17.56 9.45
CA LYS A 128 14.97 -17.15 8.15
C LYS A 128 14.22 -15.97 7.51
N HIS A 129 12.89 -15.93 7.68
CA HIS A 129 12.03 -14.87 7.16
C HIS A 129 12.16 -13.59 7.99
N VAL A 130 12.21 -13.71 9.33
CA VAL A 130 12.55 -12.59 10.23
C VAL A 130 13.90 -11.98 9.88
N GLN A 131 14.93 -12.81 9.67
CA GLN A 131 16.26 -12.34 9.27
C GLN A 131 16.26 -11.64 7.91
N TYR A 132 15.45 -12.11 6.97
CA TYR A 132 15.35 -11.48 5.66
C TYR A 132 14.63 -10.13 5.75
N ILE A 133 13.57 -10.01 6.55
CA ILE A 133 12.89 -8.72 6.80
C ILE A 133 13.85 -7.69 7.38
N ARG A 134 14.73 -8.09 8.31
CA ARG A 134 15.82 -7.22 8.81
C ARG A 134 16.72 -6.72 7.68
N ARG A 135 17.15 -7.61 6.79
CA ARG A 135 17.96 -7.22 5.62
C ARG A 135 17.22 -6.24 4.71
N CYS A 136 15.91 -6.39 4.53
CA CYS A 136 15.10 -5.42 3.79
C CYS A 136 15.09 -4.04 4.47
N ARG A 137 14.99 -4.00 5.80
CA ARG A 137 15.09 -2.75 6.58
C ARG A 137 16.48 -2.13 6.47
N GLU A 138 17.54 -2.93 6.64
CA GLU A 138 18.94 -2.53 6.57
C GLU A 138 19.34 -2.00 5.18
N ALA A 139 18.70 -2.49 4.12
CA ALA A 139 18.96 -2.02 2.76
C ALA A 139 18.46 -0.58 2.52
N TYR A 140 17.50 -0.09 3.31
CA TYR A 140 16.89 1.24 3.14
C TYR A 140 16.86 2.02 4.47
N PRO A 141 18.01 2.29 5.11
CA PRO A 141 18.09 2.88 6.45
C PRO A 141 17.35 4.21 6.56
N ASP A 142 17.42 5.03 5.50
CA ASP A 142 16.89 6.40 5.46
C ASP A 142 15.41 6.49 5.04
N TRP A 143 14.81 5.37 4.63
CA TRP A 143 13.41 5.34 4.18
C TRP A 143 12.53 4.60 5.17
N THR A 144 11.28 5.02 5.25
CA THR A 144 10.26 4.28 6.00
C THR A 144 9.94 3.00 5.23
N VAL A 145 10.04 1.86 5.89
CA VAL A 145 9.75 0.54 5.32
C VAL A 145 8.51 -0.02 5.99
N ALA A 146 7.53 -0.44 5.18
CA ALA A 146 6.33 -1.10 5.66
C ALA A 146 6.37 -2.60 5.32
N VAL A 147 5.97 -3.44 6.26
CA VAL A 147 5.90 -4.88 6.09
C VAL A 147 4.46 -5.33 6.15
N GLU A 148 4.08 -6.08 5.13
CA GLU A 148 2.75 -6.62 5.02
C GLU A 148 2.81 -8.14 4.94
N PHE A 149 2.17 -8.79 5.91
CA PHE A 149 2.07 -10.24 5.98
C PHE A 149 0.80 -10.76 5.34
N ARG A 150 0.90 -11.98 4.77
CA ARG A 150 -0.22 -12.73 4.18
C ARG A 150 -0.32 -14.16 4.70
N HIS A 151 0.53 -14.55 5.65
CA HIS A 151 0.50 -15.87 6.26
C HIS A 151 0.06 -15.74 7.73
N GLN A 152 -1.00 -16.46 8.12
CA GLN A 152 -1.65 -16.33 9.43
C GLN A 152 -0.70 -16.62 10.61
N SER A 153 0.32 -17.46 10.41
CA SER A 153 1.33 -17.81 11.42
C SER A 153 1.96 -16.61 12.13
N TRP A 154 2.10 -15.45 11.45
CA TRP A 154 2.68 -14.24 12.06
C TRP A 154 1.82 -13.67 13.20
N PHE A 155 0.52 -13.98 13.21
CA PHE A 155 -0.44 -13.46 14.17
C PHE A 155 -1.22 -14.56 14.91
N ARG A 156 -0.72 -15.80 14.89
CA ARG A 156 -1.20 -16.82 15.84
C ARG A 156 -0.97 -16.33 17.28
N PRO A 157 -1.81 -16.71 18.26
CA PRO A 157 -1.75 -16.18 19.62
C PRO A 157 -0.35 -16.22 20.25
N GLU A 158 0.43 -17.27 19.97
CA GLU A 158 1.79 -17.48 20.48
C GLU A 158 2.85 -16.55 19.87
N TYR A 159 2.61 -15.99 18.67
CA TYR A 159 3.57 -15.17 17.92
C TYR A 159 3.18 -13.70 17.79
N ARG A 160 1.88 -13.36 17.88
CA ARG A 160 1.35 -12.01 17.62
C ARG A 160 2.15 -10.89 18.30
N GLU A 161 2.32 -10.98 19.62
CA GLU A 161 3.03 -9.95 20.39
C GLU A 161 4.52 -9.85 20.03
N GLN A 162 5.14 -10.98 19.71
CA GLN A 162 6.55 -11.03 19.31
C GLN A 162 6.75 -10.43 17.92
N THR A 163 5.80 -10.67 17.01
CA THR A 163 5.76 -10.05 15.68
C THR A 163 5.65 -8.54 15.78
N LEU A 164 4.70 -8.01 16.58
CA LEU A 164 4.51 -6.57 16.75
C LEU A 164 5.75 -5.91 17.36
N ARG A 165 6.30 -6.47 18.44
CA ARG A 165 7.55 -5.96 19.06
C ARG A 165 8.75 -6.03 18.12
N PHE A 166 8.82 -7.06 17.28
CA PHE A 166 9.85 -7.16 16.26
C PHE A 166 9.74 -5.98 15.28
N LEU A 167 8.55 -5.70 14.74
CA LEU A 167 8.35 -4.58 13.83
C LEU A 167 8.67 -3.23 14.50
N GLU A 168 8.22 -3.02 15.74
CA GLU A 168 8.55 -1.81 16.53
C GLU A 168 10.05 -1.63 16.69
N LYS A 169 10.76 -2.69 17.11
CA LYS A 169 12.20 -2.64 17.36
C LYS A 169 13.00 -2.32 16.10
N GLU A 170 12.58 -2.85 14.95
CA GLU A 170 13.23 -2.60 13.67
C GLU A 170 12.73 -1.30 12.99
N GLN A 171 11.85 -0.54 13.65
CA GLN A 171 11.21 0.67 13.11
C GLN A 171 10.49 0.42 11.77
N LEU A 172 9.77 -0.70 11.69
CA LEU A 172 8.98 -1.09 10.54
C LEU A 172 7.52 -0.70 10.75
N VAL A 173 6.88 -0.19 9.69
CA VAL A 173 5.43 0.04 9.68
C VAL A 173 4.73 -1.31 9.47
N HIS A 174 3.96 -1.76 10.45
CA HIS A 174 3.01 -2.85 10.29
C HIS A 174 1.89 -2.42 9.33
N VAL A 175 1.71 -3.19 8.26
CA VAL A 175 0.57 -2.99 7.37
C VAL A 175 -0.61 -3.80 7.89
N ILE A 176 -1.65 -3.08 8.28
CA ILE A 176 -2.89 -3.63 8.79
C ILE A 176 -3.76 -3.99 7.59
N CYS A 177 -4.19 -5.23 7.50
CA CYS A 177 -4.94 -5.72 6.34
C CYS A 177 -6.40 -5.95 6.70
N ASP A 178 -7.30 -5.40 5.88
CA ASP A 178 -8.67 -5.90 5.78
C ASP A 178 -8.72 -6.85 4.57
N GLU A 179 -8.87 -8.15 4.85
CA GLU A 179 -8.93 -9.19 3.84
C GLU A 179 -9.82 -10.36 4.31
N PRO A 180 -10.31 -11.21 3.38
CA PRO A 180 -11.20 -12.31 3.73
C PRO A 180 -10.51 -13.29 4.66
N GLN A 181 -11.21 -13.72 5.69
CA GLN A 181 -10.71 -14.69 6.67
C GLN A 181 -10.87 -16.12 6.12
N ALA A 182 -10.09 -16.45 5.10
CA ALA A 182 -10.26 -17.60 4.21
C ALA A 182 -9.13 -18.66 4.30
N GLY A 183 -8.46 -18.77 5.44
CA GLY A 183 -7.48 -19.83 5.74
C GLY A 183 -6.09 -19.30 6.10
N GLU A 184 -5.05 -20.13 5.97
CA GLU A 184 -3.69 -19.75 6.41
C GLU A 184 -3.06 -18.66 5.54
N GLY A 185 -3.55 -18.49 4.31
CA GLY A 185 -3.10 -17.46 3.36
C GLY A 185 -3.78 -16.09 3.52
N CYS A 186 -4.32 -15.82 4.71
CA CYS A 186 -4.76 -14.50 5.14
C CYS A 186 -4.32 -14.21 6.58
N VAL A 187 -4.35 -12.96 6.97
CA VAL A 187 -4.08 -12.49 8.34
C VAL A 187 -5.34 -11.93 8.98
N PRO A 188 -5.50 -12.04 10.32
CA PRO A 188 -6.56 -11.34 11.03
C PRO A 188 -6.33 -9.84 11.02
N ILE A 189 -7.38 -9.07 11.26
CA ILE A 189 -7.26 -7.64 11.54
C ILE A 189 -6.50 -7.46 12.86
N VAL A 190 -5.27 -6.94 12.77
CA VAL A 190 -4.43 -6.57 13.91
C VAL A 190 -4.24 -5.05 13.90
N SER A 191 -5.17 -4.36 14.56
CA SER A 191 -5.25 -2.89 14.61
C SER A 191 -4.27 -2.28 15.63
N THR A 192 -2.97 -2.46 15.39
CA THR A 192 -1.89 -1.95 16.26
C THR A 192 -0.82 -1.29 15.40
N ALA A 193 -0.49 -0.03 15.67
CA ALA A 193 0.60 0.61 14.97
C ALA A 193 1.95 0.23 15.60
N THR A 194 2.97 0.04 14.77
CA THR A 194 4.33 -0.30 15.21
C THR A 194 5.35 0.80 14.91
N HIS A 195 4.89 1.93 14.39
CA HIS A 195 5.75 3.07 14.04
C HIS A 195 5.08 4.39 14.45
N PRO A 196 5.77 5.27 15.21
CA PRO A 196 5.14 6.46 15.79
C PRO A 196 4.75 7.52 14.76
N GLU A 197 5.38 7.52 13.58
CA GLU A 197 5.08 8.52 12.55
C GLU A 197 4.00 8.10 11.56
N GLN A 198 3.84 6.79 11.30
CA GLN A 198 3.01 6.30 10.21
C GLN A 198 2.36 4.96 10.57
N ALA A 199 1.07 4.84 10.33
CA ALA A 199 0.35 3.58 10.23
C ALA A 199 -0.21 3.43 8.81
N LEU A 200 -0.23 2.20 8.29
CA LEU A 200 -0.77 1.90 6.96
C LEU A 200 -1.85 0.81 7.09
N ILE A 201 -3.05 1.10 6.58
CA ILE A 201 -4.13 0.13 6.40
C ILE A 201 -4.31 -0.12 4.91
N ARG A 202 -4.38 -1.39 4.51
CA ARG A 202 -4.71 -1.81 3.14
C ARG A 202 -6.02 -2.60 3.13
N PHE A 203 -6.97 -2.13 2.34
CA PHE A 203 -8.31 -2.72 2.21
C PHE A 203 -8.37 -3.57 0.94
N HIS A 204 -8.33 -4.89 1.09
CA HIS A 204 -8.36 -5.84 -0.04
C HIS A 204 -9.76 -6.32 -0.41
N GLY A 205 -10.76 -6.06 0.43
CA GLY A 205 -12.11 -6.58 0.29
C GLY A 205 -12.28 -7.88 1.08
N ARG A 206 -13.53 -8.29 1.31
CA ARG A 206 -13.88 -9.48 2.10
C ARG A 206 -14.52 -10.59 1.24
N ASN A 207 -14.14 -10.66 -0.05
CA ASN A 207 -14.64 -11.68 -0.98
C ASN A 207 -14.08 -13.09 -0.66
N HIS A 208 -14.77 -13.82 0.24
CA HIS A 208 -14.39 -15.18 0.65
C HIS A 208 -14.35 -16.19 -0.51
N SER A 209 -15.35 -16.18 -1.39
CA SER A 209 -15.47 -17.18 -2.47
C SER A 209 -14.43 -16.99 -3.57
N GLY A 210 -14.02 -15.74 -3.83
CA GLY A 210 -12.91 -15.41 -4.73
C GLY A 210 -11.54 -15.84 -4.22
N TRP A 211 -11.35 -15.81 -2.89
CA TRP A 211 -10.07 -16.08 -2.26
C TRP A 211 -9.69 -17.57 -2.26
N THR A 212 -10.68 -18.46 -2.09
CA THR A 212 -10.48 -19.92 -2.02
C THR A 212 -10.60 -20.64 -3.37
N ALA A 213 -10.95 -19.93 -4.45
CA ALA A 213 -11.15 -20.54 -5.76
C ALA A 213 -9.82 -21.03 -6.37
N SER A 214 -9.56 -22.35 -6.28
CA SER A 214 -8.47 -23.03 -6.97
C SER A 214 -8.81 -23.30 -8.44
N GLY A 215 -7.80 -23.30 -9.33
CA GLY A 215 -7.96 -23.68 -10.74
C GLY A 215 -8.12 -22.54 -11.74
N ARG A 216 -7.86 -21.29 -11.33
CA ARG A 216 -7.87 -20.11 -12.20
C ARG A 216 -6.45 -19.65 -12.53
N SER A 217 -6.28 -18.95 -13.66
CA SER A 217 -5.02 -18.28 -13.94
C SER A 217 -4.73 -17.20 -12.88
N ASN A 218 -3.46 -16.82 -12.72
CA ASN A 218 -3.04 -15.78 -11.78
C ASN A 218 -3.69 -14.39 -12.03
N GLU A 219 -4.24 -14.17 -13.22
CA GLU A 219 -4.90 -12.91 -13.61
C GLU A 219 -6.38 -12.95 -13.26
N GLU A 220 -7.09 -14.01 -13.62
CA GLU A 220 -8.49 -14.24 -13.23
C GLU A 220 -8.64 -14.35 -11.70
N TRP A 221 -7.67 -14.98 -11.04
CA TRP A 221 -7.66 -15.07 -9.57
C TRP A 221 -7.55 -13.69 -8.92
N ARG A 222 -6.72 -12.78 -9.46
CA ARG A 222 -6.62 -11.40 -8.98
C ARG A 222 -7.92 -10.61 -9.18
N GLN A 223 -8.54 -10.75 -10.37
CA GLN A 223 -9.78 -10.04 -10.70
C GLN A 223 -10.93 -10.42 -9.79
N VAL A 224 -11.03 -11.68 -9.36
CA VAL A 224 -12.11 -12.09 -8.45
C VAL A 224 -11.77 -11.80 -6.99
N ARG A 225 -10.49 -11.89 -6.61
CA ARG A 225 -10.05 -11.66 -5.22
C ARG A 225 -10.33 -10.23 -4.74
N TYR A 226 -10.10 -9.23 -5.57
CA TYR A 226 -10.29 -7.82 -5.23
C TYR A 226 -11.61 -7.23 -5.75
N ALA A 227 -12.50 -8.06 -6.30
CA ALA A 227 -13.86 -7.67 -6.65
C ALA A 227 -14.72 -7.64 -5.38
N TYR A 228 -14.75 -6.48 -4.72
CA TYR A 228 -15.52 -6.31 -3.50
C TYR A 228 -15.95 -4.86 -3.32
N ARG A 229 -17.24 -4.66 -3.11
CA ARG A 229 -17.80 -3.36 -2.72
C ARG A 229 -18.05 -3.37 -1.22
N TYR A 230 -17.26 -2.60 -0.47
CA TYR A 230 -17.50 -2.45 0.96
C TYR A 230 -18.86 -1.81 1.22
N SER A 231 -19.60 -2.36 2.18
CA SER A 231 -20.81 -1.73 2.67
C SER A 231 -20.48 -0.57 3.62
N ARG A 232 -21.45 0.31 3.88
CA ARG A 232 -21.29 1.37 4.89
C ARG A 232 -21.02 0.77 6.26
N GLU A 233 -21.73 -0.30 6.63
CA GLU A 233 -21.61 -0.98 7.91
C GLU A 233 -20.19 -1.51 8.11
N GLU A 234 -19.61 -2.14 7.09
CA GLU A 234 -18.23 -2.66 7.15
C GLU A 234 -17.19 -1.54 7.32
N LEU A 235 -17.37 -0.39 6.66
CA LEU A 235 -16.47 0.75 6.82
C LEU A 235 -16.69 1.49 8.15
N VAL A 236 -17.90 1.49 8.70
CA VAL A 236 -18.18 2.04 10.03
C VAL A 236 -17.38 1.30 11.10
N GLU A 237 -17.18 -0.03 10.97
CA GLU A 237 -16.32 -0.79 11.89
C GLU A 237 -14.89 -0.27 11.97
N TRP A 238 -14.41 0.39 10.92
CA TRP A 238 -13.05 0.92 10.84
C TRP A 238 -12.91 2.32 11.43
N VAL A 239 -14.00 3.09 11.58
CA VAL A 239 -13.94 4.47 12.08
C VAL A 239 -13.27 4.51 13.45
N SER A 240 -13.73 3.69 14.41
CA SER A 240 -13.13 3.62 15.75
C SER A 240 -11.68 3.15 15.71
N ARG A 241 -11.38 2.08 14.96
CA ARG A 241 -10.01 1.55 14.79
C ARG A 241 -9.03 2.60 14.24
N ILE A 242 -9.47 3.40 13.28
CA ILE A 242 -8.65 4.46 12.67
C ILE A 242 -8.39 5.59 13.67
N GLN A 243 -9.38 5.94 14.51
CA GLN A 243 -9.17 6.90 15.60
C GLN A 243 -8.19 6.36 16.65
N ASP A 244 -8.30 5.09 17.04
CA ASP A 244 -7.34 4.47 17.97
C ASP A 244 -5.92 4.45 17.39
N LEU A 245 -5.77 4.21 16.08
CA LEU A 245 -4.48 4.26 15.39
C LEU A 245 -3.93 5.69 15.30
N LYS A 246 -4.81 6.70 15.28
CA LYS A 246 -4.43 8.12 15.27
C LYS A 246 -3.74 8.54 16.57
N GLU A 247 -4.09 7.89 17.68
CA GLU A 247 -3.44 8.08 18.97
C GLU A 247 -2.06 7.40 19.04
N GLN A 248 -1.85 6.35 18.24
CA GLN A 248 -0.60 5.58 18.21
C GLN A 248 0.41 6.10 17.17
N SER A 249 -0.06 6.72 16.08
CA SER A 249 0.78 7.22 14.98
C SER A 249 0.40 8.61 14.50
N ARG A 250 1.42 9.42 14.23
CA ARG A 250 1.28 10.81 13.76
C ARG A 250 0.53 10.92 12.44
N GLN A 251 0.57 9.92 11.56
CA GLN A 251 -0.24 9.83 10.34
C GLN A 251 -0.83 8.42 10.17
N VAL A 252 -2.07 8.33 9.70
CA VAL A 252 -2.70 7.06 9.29
C VAL A 252 -3.03 7.13 7.80
N THR A 253 -2.47 6.21 7.02
CA THR A 253 -2.70 6.11 5.58
C THR A 253 -3.62 4.94 5.29
N LEU A 254 -4.68 5.19 4.53
CA LEU A 254 -5.68 4.21 4.11
C LEU A 254 -5.56 4.00 2.60
N LEU A 255 -5.27 2.78 2.16
CA LEU A 255 -5.19 2.43 0.74
C LEU A 255 -6.22 1.37 0.38
N PHE A 256 -7.17 1.75 -0.49
CA PHE A 256 -8.17 0.84 -1.02
C PHE A 256 -7.63 0.09 -2.24
N ASN A 257 -7.61 -1.23 -2.14
CA ASN A 257 -7.05 -2.15 -3.13
C ASN A 257 -8.12 -3.08 -3.74
N ASN A 258 -9.40 -2.86 -3.44
CA ASN A 258 -10.56 -3.56 -3.99
C ASN A 258 -10.92 -3.06 -5.42
N ASN A 259 -9.92 -2.98 -6.30
CA ASN A 259 -10.00 -2.28 -7.59
C ASN A 259 -10.71 -3.07 -8.70
N SER A 260 -10.94 -4.37 -8.56
CA SER A 260 -11.25 -5.22 -9.73
C SER A 260 -12.60 -4.96 -10.39
N GLN A 261 -13.48 -4.17 -9.77
CA GLN A 261 -14.73 -3.69 -10.38
C GLN A 261 -14.92 -2.16 -10.24
N GLY A 262 -13.84 -1.42 -9.97
CA GLY A 262 -13.90 0.05 -9.81
C GLY A 262 -14.38 0.53 -8.43
N ASP A 263 -14.66 -0.37 -7.49
CA ASP A 263 -15.25 -0.03 -6.19
C ASP A 263 -14.31 0.71 -5.22
N ALA A 264 -13.00 0.71 -5.47
CA ALA A 264 -12.03 1.28 -4.54
C ALA A 264 -12.16 2.79 -4.35
N VAL A 265 -12.45 3.53 -5.43
CA VAL A 265 -12.66 4.99 -5.36
C VAL A 265 -13.90 5.32 -4.54
N ASP A 266 -15.00 4.59 -4.77
CA ASP A 266 -16.24 4.79 -4.03
C ASP A 266 -16.08 4.40 -2.56
N SER A 267 -15.36 3.32 -2.28
CA SER A 267 -15.03 2.89 -0.92
C SER A 267 -14.17 3.94 -0.20
N ALA A 268 -13.17 4.50 -0.89
CA ALA A 268 -12.34 5.58 -0.38
C ALA A 268 -13.15 6.85 -0.07
N ARG A 269 -14.05 7.25 -0.96
CA ARG A 269 -14.95 8.41 -0.76
C ARG A 269 -15.90 8.19 0.41
N LEU A 270 -16.51 7.01 0.51
CA LEU A 270 -17.39 6.64 1.61
C LEU A 270 -16.65 6.65 2.96
N MET A 271 -15.40 6.14 2.99
CA MET A 271 -14.57 6.21 4.19
C MET A 271 -14.25 7.66 4.59
N MET A 272 -13.92 8.53 3.63
CA MET A 272 -13.71 9.95 3.91
C MET A 272 -14.94 10.62 4.50
N GLU A 273 -16.13 10.32 3.96
CA GLU A 273 -17.41 10.79 4.48
C GLU A 273 -17.64 10.31 5.93
N LEU A 274 -17.45 9.02 6.18
CA LEU A 274 -17.63 8.40 7.50
C LEU A 274 -16.67 8.96 8.56
N LEU A 275 -15.45 9.30 8.17
CA LEU A 275 -14.45 9.91 9.05
C LEU A 275 -14.64 11.44 9.17
N GLY A 276 -15.50 12.05 8.35
CA GLY A 276 -15.67 13.51 8.30
C GLY A 276 -14.41 14.25 7.86
N VAL A 277 -13.56 13.65 7.01
CA VAL A 277 -12.29 14.23 6.56
C VAL A 277 -12.38 14.74 5.13
N THR A 278 -11.81 15.91 4.87
CA THR A 278 -11.60 16.44 3.52
C THR A 278 -10.11 16.42 3.22
N MET A 279 -9.73 15.96 2.03
CA MET A 279 -8.32 15.94 1.62
C MET A 279 -7.89 17.33 1.14
N GLU A 280 -6.78 17.83 1.70
CA GLU A 280 -6.20 19.13 1.35
C GLU A 280 -4.88 19.00 0.59
N GLY A 281 -4.49 20.06 -0.12
CA GLY A 281 -3.25 20.10 -0.90
C GLY A 281 -3.30 19.29 -2.20
N LEU A 282 -4.50 19.08 -2.72
CA LEU A 282 -4.74 18.39 -3.99
C LEU A 282 -4.41 19.29 -5.18
N ALA A 283 -4.21 18.66 -6.33
CA ALA A 283 -4.07 19.38 -7.59
C ALA A 283 -5.39 20.11 -7.91
N PRO A 284 -5.35 21.27 -8.59
CA PRO A 284 -6.56 21.91 -9.07
C PRO A 284 -7.36 20.93 -9.93
N ARG A 285 -8.63 20.70 -9.57
CA ARG A 285 -9.55 20.00 -10.45
C ARG A 285 -10.00 20.99 -11.51
N GLN A 286 -9.85 20.63 -12.79
CA GLN A 286 -10.66 21.27 -13.82
C GLN A 286 -12.10 20.89 -13.48
N MET A 287 -12.82 21.78 -12.80
CA MET A 287 -14.26 21.69 -12.75
C MET A 287 -14.72 21.85 -14.19
N ASP A 288 -15.47 20.88 -14.70
CA ASP A 288 -16.15 21.02 -15.98
C ASP A 288 -16.91 22.35 -15.95
N MET A 289 -16.44 23.31 -16.73
CA MET A 289 -17.18 24.51 -17.05
C MET A 289 -18.28 24.14 -18.06
N PHE A 290 -19.24 23.32 -17.64
CA PHE A 290 -20.45 23.02 -18.41
C PHE A 290 -21.64 22.77 -17.49
#